data_AF-A0A9W6T4L0-F1
#
_entry.id   AF-A0A9W6T4L0-F1
#
_cell.length_a   1.000
_cell.length_b   1.000
_cell.length_c   1.000
_cell.angle_alpha   90.00
_cell.angle_beta   90.00
_cell.angle_gamma   90.00
#
_symmetry.space_group_name_H-M   'P 1'
#
loop_
_entity.id
_entity.type
_entity.pdbx_description
1 polymer ?
#
loop_
_entity_poly.entity_id
_entity_poly.type
_entity_poly.pdbx_seq_one_letter_code
_entity_poly.pdbx_strand_id
1 'polypeptide(L)'
;MYNLCHFWSNFEIGDLEFFNSEPYLKYFEHLDEAGGFYYERWGDAPVHSLGLSILMDKNEIYNFEDIGYYHVPFSTCPESDPIRINKRCICKESTNYTNINLNPHSCLSRFWRHGGGKTFVKDIFKPEEYFDHEELENLQLLENV
;
A
#
# COMPACT_ATOMS: atom_id res chain seq x y z
N MET A 1 15.33 12.43 -11.37
CA MET A 1 16.41 11.78 -10.57
C MET A 1 15.75 10.73 -9.70
N TYR A 2 16.20 9.47 -9.76
CA TYR A 2 15.62 8.34 -9.00
C TYR A 2 16.14 8.35 -7.57
N ASN A 3 15.24 8.25 -6.58
CA ASN A 3 15.57 8.33 -5.16
C ASN A 3 15.61 6.95 -4.45
N LEU A 4 15.62 5.87 -5.24
CA LEU A 4 15.60 4.46 -4.84
C LEU A 4 14.30 3.96 -4.17
N CYS A 5 13.28 4.80 -4.06
CA CYS A 5 11.98 4.38 -3.54
C CYS A 5 11.22 3.52 -4.55
N HIS A 6 10.54 2.50 -4.03
CA HIS A 6 9.64 1.63 -4.78
C HIS A 6 8.61 1.03 -3.81
N PHE A 7 7.45 0.65 -4.35
CA PHE A 7 6.49 -0.23 -3.69
C PHE A 7 7.02 -1.66 -3.69
N TRP A 8 6.69 -2.41 -2.64
CA TRP A 8 7.26 -3.74 -2.44
C TRP A 8 6.34 -4.81 -3.03
N SER A 9 6.63 -5.24 -4.26
CA SER A 9 5.78 -6.13 -5.08
C SER A 9 5.57 -7.54 -4.53
N ASN A 10 6.25 -7.93 -3.43
CA ASN A 10 5.92 -9.14 -2.67
C ASN A 10 4.46 -9.12 -2.17
N PHE A 11 3.88 -7.93 -1.98
CA PHE A 11 2.45 -7.73 -1.77
C PHE A 11 1.94 -6.66 -2.75
N GLU A 12 1.08 -7.07 -3.67
CA GLU A 12 0.48 -6.18 -4.65
C GLU A 12 -0.97 -6.62 -4.91
N ILE A 13 -1.88 -5.64 -4.90
CA ILE A 13 -3.24 -5.80 -5.43
C ILE A 13 -3.36 -4.73 -6.51
N GLY A 14 -3.25 -5.15 -7.77
CA GLY A 14 -3.21 -4.26 -8.92
C GLY A 14 -4.21 -4.66 -9.99
N ASP A 15 -4.60 -3.69 -10.81
CA ASP A 15 -5.42 -3.93 -11.99
C ASP A 15 -4.54 -4.40 -13.15
N LEU A 16 -4.84 -5.57 -13.70
CA LEU A 16 -4.11 -6.13 -14.83
C LEU A 16 -4.32 -5.33 -16.12
N GLU A 17 -5.39 -4.53 -16.24
CA GLU A 17 -5.58 -3.65 -17.40
C GLU A 17 -4.45 -2.63 -17.52
N PHE A 18 -3.93 -2.11 -16.40
CA PHE A 18 -2.76 -1.23 -16.41
C PHE A 18 -1.52 -1.94 -16.98
N PHE A 19 -1.23 -3.16 -16.53
CA PHE A 19 -0.07 -3.93 -16.98
C PHE A 19 -0.19 -4.39 -18.43
N ASN A 20 -1.41 -4.61 -18.91
CA ASN A 20 -1.71 -4.93 -20.30
C ASN A 20 -1.86 -3.69 -21.20
N SER A 21 -1.77 -2.49 -20.64
CA SER A 21 -1.93 -1.25 -21.40
C SER A 21 -0.75 -1.04 -22.36
N GLU A 22 -1.03 -0.44 -23.52
CA GLU A 22 0.00 -0.12 -24.51
C GLU A 22 1.17 0.71 -23.94
N PRO A 23 0.94 1.73 -23.08
CA PRO A 23 2.03 2.50 -22.49
C PRO A 23 2.94 1.66 -21.59
N TYR A 24 2.38 0.76 -20.78
CA TYR A 24 3.18 -0.10 -19.89
C TYR A 24 3.96 -1.14 -20.69
N LEU A 25 3.34 -1.76 -21.71
CA LEU A 25 4.01 -2.72 -22.59
C LEU A 25 5.21 -2.08 -23.31
N LYS A 26 5.04 -0.87 -23.87
CA LYS A 26 6.16 -0.13 -24.50
C LYS A 26 7.26 0.23 -23.51
N TYR A 27 6.90 0.60 -22.29
CA TYR A 27 7.86 0.85 -21.22
C TYR A 27 8.66 -0.43 -20.90
N PHE A 28 7.97 -1.57 -20.76
CA PHE A 28 8.61 -2.85 -20.47
C PHE A 28 9.49 -3.34 -21.61
N GLU A 29 9.03 -3.26 -22.87
CA GLU A 29 9.81 -3.59 -24.07
C GLU A 29 11.12 -2.78 -24.12
N HIS A 30 11.05 -1.48 -23.84
CA HIS A 30 12.25 -0.63 -23.79
C HIS A 30 13.27 -1.10 -22.74
N LEU A 31 12.80 -1.54 -21.56
CA LEU A 31 13.68 -2.07 -20.52
C LEU A 31 14.27 -3.43 -20.88
N ASP A 32 13.48 -4.28 -21.54
CA ASP A 32 13.95 -5.59 -21.99
C ASP A 32 15.04 -5.45 -23.06
N GLU A 33 14.84 -4.56 -24.04
CA GLU A 33 15.84 -4.23 -25.06
C GLU A 33 17.13 -3.64 -24.46
N ALA A 34 17.01 -2.85 -23.38
CA ALA A 34 18.16 -2.31 -22.66
C ALA A 34 18.97 -3.40 -21.94
N GLY A 35 18.38 -4.56 -21.66
CA GLY A 35 19.04 -5.74 -21.10
C GLY A 35 19.41 -5.65 -19.61
N GLY A 36 18.94 -4.62 -18.89
CA GLY A 36 19.28 -4.41 -17.47
C GLY A 36 18.77 -5.49 -16.52
N PHE A 37 17.79 -6.30 -16.95
CA PHE A 37 17.38 -7.50 -16.21
C PHE A 37 18.49 -8.56 -16.11
N TYR A 38 19.37 -8.64 -17.11
CA TYR A 38 20.42 -9.66 -17.20
C TYR A 38 21.82 -9.09 -16.96
N TYR A 39 22.10 -7.90 -17.52
CA TYR A 39 23.38 -7.23 -17.35
C TYR A 39 23.49 -6.52 -15.99
N GLU A 40 22.35 -6.19 -15.37
CA GLU A 40 22.28 -5.69 -14.01
C GLU A 40 21.42 -6.62 -13.15
N ARG A 41 20.58 -6.06 -12.27
CA ARG A 41 19.65 -6.82 -11.42
C ARG A 41 18.38 -6.02 -11.16
N TRP A 42 17.74 -5.55 -12.24
CA TRP A 42 16.47 -4.86 -12.16
C TRP A 42 15.41 -5.79 -11.61
N GLY A 43 14.93 -5.50 -10.40
CA GLY A 43 13.80 -6.21 -9.81
C GLY A 43 12.49 -5.71 -10.41
N ASP A 44 11.48 -6.56 -10.35
CA ASP A 44 10.10 -6.20 -10.69
C ASP A 44 9.57 -5.04 -9.82
N ALA A 45 9.86 -5.02 -8.52
CA ALA A 45 9.40 -3.97 -7.61
C ALA A 45 9.76 -2.53 -8.06
N PRO A 46 11.04 -2.18 -8.35
CA PRO A 46 11.38 -0.87 -8.89
C PRO A 46 10.86 -0.64 -10.31
N VAL A 47 10.73 -1.68 -11.15
CA VAL A 47 10.16 -1.56 -12.51
C VAL A 47 8.67 -1.20 -12.46
N HIS A 48 7.87 -1.95 -11.69
CA HIS A 48 6.45 -1.65 -11.48
C HIS A 48 6.26 -0.24 -10.92
N SER A 49 7.07 0.11 -9.90
CA SER A 49 6.98 1.42 -9.24
C SER A 49 7.32 2.59 -10.17
N LEU A 50 8.33 2.43 -11.03
CA LEU A 50 8.67 3.43 -12.03
C LEU A 50 7.57 3.56 -13.08
N GLY A 51 7.09 2.43 -13.62
CA GLY A 51 5.95 2.39 -14.54
C GLY A 51 4.72 3.11 -13.98
N LEU A 52 4.30 2.78 -12.77
CA LEU A 52 3.20 3.45 -12.07
C LEU A 52 3.46 4.94 -11.89
N SER A 53 4.65 5.34 -11.43
CA SER A 53 4.98 6.74 -11.16
C SER A 53 5.00 7.64 -12.39
N ILE A 54 5.18 7.05 -13.58
CA ILE A 54 5.26 7.77 -14.85
C ILE A 54 3.92 7.75 -15.59
N LEU A 55 3.19 6.64 -15.52
CA LEU A 55 2.05 6.35 -16.40
C LEU A 55 0.68 6.45 -15.72
N MET A 56 0.59 6.28 -14.40
CA MET A 56 -0.67 6.27 -13.66
C MET A 56 -0.90 7.59 -12.91
N ASP A 57 -2.17 7.99 -12.71
CA ASP A 57 -2.47 9.09 -11.79
C ASP A 57 -2.14 8.64 -10.36
N LYS A 58 -1.36 9.45 -9.64
CA LYS A 58 -0.94 9.13 -8.26
C LYS A 58 -2.11 8.87 -7.30
N ASN A 59 -3.30 9.39 -7.59
CA ASN A 59 -4.52 9.20 -6.78
C ASN A 59 -5.16 7.81 -7.00
N GLU A 60 -4.78 7.09 -8.05
CA GLU A 60 -5.22 5.71 -8.30
C GLU A 60 -4.33 4.68 -7.57
N ILE A 61 -3.22 5.13 -6.97
CA ILE A 61 -2.31 4.28 -6.20
C ILE A 61 -2.71 4.31 -4.73
N TYR A 62 -3.12 3.16 -4.19
CA TYR A 62 -3.60 3.04 -2.81
C TYR A 62 -2.57 2.40 -1.87
N ASN A 63 -2.44 2.97 -0.67
CA ASN A 63 -1.70 2.35 0.43
C ASN A 63 -2.68 1.72 1.42
N PHE A 64 -2.65 0.38 1.54
CA PHE A 64 -3.50 -0.37 2.46
C PHE A 64 -3.04 -0.24 3.93
N GLU A 65 -3.50 0.79 4.63
CA GLU A 65 -3.17 1.04 6.04
C GLU A 65 -3.85 0.06 7.01
N ASP A 66 -4.88 -0.64 6.54
CA ASP A 66 -5.75 -1.50 7.33
C ASP A 66 -5.45 -3.01 7.15
N ILE A 67 -4.36 -3.35 6.44
CA ILE A 67 -3.88 -4.72 6.25
C ILE A 67 -2.56 -4.89 7.01
N GLY A 68 -2.56 -5.82 7.97
CA GLY A 68 -1.32 -6.30 8.58
C GLY A 68 -0.62 -7.30 7.65
N TYR A 69 0.65 -7.05 7.32
CA TYR A 69 1.43 -7.89 6.42
C TYR A 69 2.85 -8.09 6.93
N TYR A 70 3.41 -9.28 6.70
CA TYR A 70 4.78 -9.60 7.04
C TYR A 70 5.43 -10.38 5.91
N HIS A 71 6.57 -9.88 5.46
CA HIS A 71 7.50 -10.60 4.61
C HIS A 71 8.90 -10.28 5.13
N VAL A 72 9.74 -11.30 5.34
CA VAL A 72 11.05 -11.08 5.96
C VAL A 72 11.86 -10.02 5.18
N PRO A 73 12.52 -9.04 5.85
CA PRO A 73 12.55 -8.80 7.30
C PRO A 73 11.49 -7.79 7.80
N PHE A 74 10.63 -7.27 6.93
CA PHE A 74 9.75 -6.15 7.25
C PHE A 74 8.32 -6.57 7.60
N SER A 75 7.75 -5.89 8.57
CA SER A 75 6.34 -5.99 8.94
C SER A 75 5.67 -4.64 8.79
N THR A 76 4.41 -4.67 8.35
CA THR A 76 3.47 -3.57 8.45
C THR A 76 2.32 -4.02 9.34
N CYS A 77 2.01 -3.21 10.34
CA CYS A 77 0.83 -3.37 11.19
C CYS A 77 -0.02 -2.09 11.09
N PRO A 78 -1.36 -2.18 11.02
CA PRO A 78 -2.21 -1.00 11.13
C PRO A 78 -1.86 -0.21 12.39
N GLU A 79 -1.82 1.13 12.34
CA GLU A 79 -1.48 1.96 13.53
C GLU A 79 -2.70 2.27 14.42
N SER A 80 -3.90 2.19 13.86
CA SER A 80 -5.15 2.49 14.56
C SER A 80 -5.57 1.33 15.47
N ASP A 81 -5.71 1.58 16.77
CA ASP A 81 -6.16 0.58 17.74
C ASP A 81 -7.57 0.03 17.44
N PRO A 82 -8.57 0.86 17.06
CA PRO A 82 -9.86 0.34 16.60
C PRO A 82 -9.73 -0.68 15.45
N ILE A 83 -8.89 -0.41 14.46
CA ILE A 83 -8.67 -1.34 13.33
C ILE A 83 -8.01 -2.62 13.83
N ARG A 84 -7.00 -2.52 14.70
CA ARG A 84 -6.31 -3.69 15.27
C ARG A 84 -7.28 -4.59 16.04
N ILE A 85 -8.15 -4.01 16.87
CA ILE A 85 -9.12 -4.75 17.68
C ILE A 85 -10.17 -5.38 16.77
N ASN A 86 -10.82 -4.59 15.92
CA ASN A 86 -11.90 -5.06 15.05
C ASN A 86 -11.42 -6.16 14.08
N LYS A 87 -10.26 -5.97 13.43
CA LYS A 87 -9.68 -6.95 12.50
C LYS A 87 -8.88 -8.05 13.19
N ARG A 88 -8.85 -8.07 14.52
CA ARG A 88 -8.11 -9.06 15.34
C ARG A 88 -6.65 -9.20 14.90
N CYS A 89 -5.97 -8.08 14.67
CA CYS A 89 -4.59 -8.06 14.20
C CYS A 89 -3.65 -8.68 15.25
N ILE A 90 -2.75 -9.55 14.80
CA ILE A 90 -1.69 -10.14 15.65
C ILE A 90 -0.39 -9.43 15.31
N CYS A 91 -0.17 -8.26 15.91
CA CYS A 91 1.06 -7.51 15.74
C CYS A 91 2.02 -7.86 16.89
N LYS A 92 3.21 -8.37 16.57
CA LYS A 92 4.22 -8.68 17.59
C LYS A 92 4.89 -7.38 18.07
N GLU A 93 4.77 -7.10 19.37
CA GLU A 93 5.53 -6.02 20.04
C GLU A 93 7.02 -6.36 20.25
N SER A 94 7.45 -7.58 19.93
CA SER A 94 8.77 -8.09 20.28
C SER A 94 9.87 -7.49 19.38
N THR A 95 10.48 -6.40 19.86
CA THR A 95 11.90 -5.96 19.84
C THR A 95 12.78 -6.09 18.57
N ASN A 96 12.45 -6.90 17.56
CA ASN A 96 13.24 -7.09 16.33
C ASN A 96 12.42 -6.84 15.03
N TYR A 97 11.08 -6.76 15.10
CA TYR A 97 10.21 -6.52 13.94
C TYR A 97 9.46 -5.20 14.12
N THR A 98 10.18 -4.09 14.02
CA THR A 98 9.58 -2.76 14.10
C THR A 98 8.74 -2.49 12.86
N ASN A 99 7.52 -1.96 13.06
CA ASN A 99 6.64 -1.53 11.97
C ASN A 99 7.43 -0.64 11.01
N ILE A 100 7.56 -1.07 9.74
CA ILE A 100 8.45 -0.42 8.78
C ILE A 100 7.95 0.97 8.38
N ASN A 101 6.66 1.25 8.57
CA ASN A 101 5.98 2.48 8.14
C ASN A 101 6.75 3.78 8.41
N LEU A 102 7.33 3.93 9.61
CA LEU A 102 8.02 5.15 10.05
C LEU A 102 9.54 5.01 10.10
N ASN A 103 10.09 3.88 9.65
CA ASN A 103 11.53 3.66 9.65
C ASN A 103 12.21 4.56 8.59
N PRO A 104 13.45 5.07 8.82
CA PRO A 104 14.10 6.00 7.89
C PRO A 104 14.32 5.47 6.47
N HIS A 105 14.45 4.15 6.34
CA HIS A 105 14.62 3.47 5.05
C HIS A 105 13.29 3.16 4.35
N SER A 106 12.16 3.38 5.01
CA SER A 106 10.85 3.27 4.39
C SER A 106 10.55 4.48 3.52
N CYS A 107 9.92 4.22 2.39
CA CYS A 107 9.47 5.26 1.46
C CYS A 107 8.05 5.74 1.72
N LEU A 108 7.36 5.18 2.72
CA LEU A 108 5.97 5.49 3.00
C LEU A 108 5.75 6.98 3.31
N SER A 109 6.63 7.58 4.12
CA SER A 109 6.58 9.02 4.43
C SER A 109 6.69 9.90 3.18
N ARG A 110 7.49 9.47 2.20
CA ARG A 110 7.66 10.17 0.91
C ARG A 110 6.44 9.98 0.03
N PHE A 111 5.86 8.78 0.01
CA PHE A 111 4.61 8.50 -0.70
C PHE A 111 3.47 9.37 -0.17
N TRP A 112 3.29 9.46 1.15
CA TRP A 112 2.28 10.35 1.74
C TRP A 112 2.49 11.83 1.42
N ARG A 113 3.75 12.26 1.24
CA ARG A 113 4.06 13.66 0.93
C ARG A 113 3.86 14.02 -0.54
N HIS A 114 4.11 13.09 -1.46
CA HIS A 114 4.22 13.38 -2.89
C HIS A 114 3.30 12.56 -3.80
N GLY A 115 2.84 11.39 -3.36
CA GLY A 115 1.94 10.49 -4.09
C GLY A 115 0.45 10.85 -3.92
N GLY A 116 -0.42 9.83 -3.90
CA GLY A 116 -1.86 9.96 -3.64
C GLY A 116 -2.21 10.45 -2.23
N GLY A 117 -1.22 10.52 -1.34
CA GLY A 117 -1.39 11.04 0.02
C GLY A 117 -1.90 10.00 1.01
N LYS A 118 -2.29 10.46 2.19
CA LYS A 118 -3.07 9.67 3.15
C LYS A 118 -4.54 9.85 2.84
N THR A 119 -5.19 8.81 2.33
CA THR A 119 -6.64 8.75 2.26
C THR A 119 -7.16 8.34 3.64
N PHE A 120 -7.56 9.32 4.45
CA PHE A 120 -8.06 9.09 5.82
C PHE A 120 -9.43 8.40 5.88
N VAL A 121 -10.09 8.26 4.74
CA VAL A 121 -11.45 7.74 4.63
C VAL A 121 -11.44 6.80 3.43
N LYS A 122 -11.74 5.51 3.64
CA LYS A 122 -12.34 4.73 2.55
C LYS A 122 -13.62 5.49 2.20
N ASP A 123 -13.84 5.86 0.94
CA ASP A 123 -15.14 6.39 0.48
C ASP A 123 -16.32 5.40 0.71
N ILE A 124 -16.03 4.27 1.35
CA ILE A 124 -16.95 3.26 1.80
C ILE A 124 -16.66 3.00 3.29
N PHE A 125 -16.90 3.99 4.16
CA PHE A 125 -17.11 3.69 5.57
C PHE A 125 -18.40 2.87 5.64
N LYS A 126 -18.25 1.56 5.82
CA LYS A 126 -19.35 0.69 6.21
C LYS A 126 -19.29 0.53 7.71
N PRO A 127 -20.18 1.17 8.47
CA PRO A 127 -20.23 1.01 9.92
C PRO A 127 -20.20 -0.48 10.30
N GLU A 128 -20.85 -1.33 9.50
CA GLU A 128 -20.91 -2.79 9.72
C GLU A 128 -19.54 -3.50 9.68
N GLU A 129 -18.54 -2.91 9.04
CA GLU A 129 -17.18 -3.48 8.99
C GLU A 129 -16.36 -3.11 10.24
N TYR A 130 -16.76 -2.08 11.00
CA TYR A 130 -15.95 -1.50 12.07
C TYR A 130 -16.59 -1.57 13.46
N PHE A 131 -17.90 -1.74 13.55
CA PHE A 131 -18.65 -1.81 14.81
C PHE A 131 -19.38 -3.15 14.94
N ASP A 132 -19.53 -3.62 16.18
CA ASP A 132 -20.36 -4.79 16.44
C ASP A 132 -21.87 -4.46 16.39
N HIS A 133 -22.71 -5.49 16.47
CA HIS A 133 -24.16 -5.32 16.32
C HIS A 133 -24.78 -4.40 17.39
N GLU A 134 -24.22 -4.37 18.60
CA GLU A 134 -24.70 -3.55 19.71
C GLU A 134 -24.23 -2.10 19.56
N GLU A 135 -23.00 -1.89 19.08
CA GLU A 135 -22.46 -0.57 18.73
C GLU A 135 -23.22 0.07 17.54
N LEU A 136 -23.62 -0.72 16.55
CA LEU A 136 -24.41 -0.27 15.40
C LEU A 136 -25.82 0.18 15.77
N GLU A 137 -26.50 -0.56 16.67
CA GLU A 137 -27.81 -0.17 17.19
C GLU A 137 -27.73 1.16 17.96
N ASN A 138 -26.67 1.36 18.74
CA ASN A 138 -26.44 2.61 19.48
C ASN A 138 -26.12 3.80 18.57
N LEU A 139 -25.41 3.60 17.46
CA LEU A 139 -25.16 4.63 16.44
C LEU A 139 -26.46 5.06 15.74
N GLN A 140 -27.32 4.10 15.37
CA GLN A 140 -28.62 4.39 14.76
C GLN A 140 -29.55 5.16 15.72
N LEU A 141 -29.46 4.93 17.02
CA LEU A 141 -30.21 5.68 18.03
C LEU A 141 -29.75 7.14 18.15
N LEU A 142 -28.47 7.43 17.90
CA LEU A 142 -27.90 8.78 17.93
C LEU A 142 -28.23 9.61 16.68
N GLU A 143 -28.44 8.95 15.53
CA GLU A 143 -28.85 9.62 14.28
C GLU A 143 -30.34 10.01 14.25
N ASN A 144 -31.15 9.48 15.18
CA ASN A 144 -32.59 9.71 15.28
C ASN A 144 -33.00 10.74 16.35
N VAL A 145 -32.05 11.54 16.87
CA VAL A 145 -32.24 12.67 17.81
C VAL A 145 -31.88 13.98 17.12
#